data_AF-A0A2G9C6P5-F1
#
_entry.id   AF-A0A2G9C6P5-F1
#
_cell.length_a   1.000
_cell.length_b   1.000
_cell.length_c   1.000
_cell.angle_alpha   90.00
_cell.angle_beta   90.00
_cell.angle_gamma   90.00
#
_symmetry.space_group_name_H-M   'P 1'
#
loop_
_entity.id
_entity.type
_entity.pdbx_description
1 polymer ?
#
loop_
_entity_poly.entity_id
_entity_poly.type
_entity_poly.pdbx_seq_one_letter_code
_entity_poly.pdbx_strand_id
1 'polypeptide(L)'
;MAVAAKQVIRRVVDILVDVGSVAWQVDELVRWLNDGQREIVIQRPDATAAVIALPLVAGFRQALPATAVKLLDIPCNTDGGPVRQTERRELDEIEPGWRQLAGVTVIQHFMHDPRAPRLFEVYPPAAAAGASVDALVSIYPTDIVVPNPGQTWNDVAGNIAVADIYQSALVDYVLYRSYSKANEYAGNGARAQAHYGAFANTLGIEVSASLTVTPKTNRPGEAG
;
A
#
# COMPACT_ATOMS: atom_id res chain seq x y z
N MET A 1 -11.30 -4.73 14.71
CA MET A 1 -10.39 -5.81 15.15
C MET A 1 -9.83 -6.39 13.87
N ALA A 2 -8.51 -6.37 13.68
CA ALA A 2 -7.89 -6.78 12.42
C ALA A 2 -8.25 -8.24 12.07
N VAL A 3 -8.50 -8.51 10.79
CA VAL A 3 -8.86 -9.83 10.28
C VAL A 3 -7.66 -10.76 10.39
N ALA A 4 -7.83 -11.86 11.13
CA ALA A 4 -6.81 -12.89 11.24
C ALA A 4 -6.61 -13.63 9.91
N ALA A 5 -5.36 -13.86 9.52
CA ALA A 5 -5.03 -14.53 8.25
C ALA A 5 -5.64 -15.94 8.15
N LYS A 6 -5.74 -16.66 9.26
CA LYS A 6 -6.44 -17.96 9.33
C LYS A 6 -7.90 -17.90 8.88
N GLN A 7 -8.58 -16.76 9.05
CA GLN A 7 -9.98 -16.61 8.61
C GLN A 7 -10.07 -16.49 7.09
N VAL A 8 -9.07 -15.87 6.44
CA VAL A 8 -8.97 -15.84 4.97
C VAL A 8 -8.73 -17.25 4.46
N ILE A 9 -7.72 -17.93 5.00
CA ILE A 9 -7.37 -19.30 4.58
C ILE A 9 -8.52 -20.26 4.85
N ARG A 10 -9.23 -20.14 5.99
CA ARG A 10 -10.40 -20.96 6.31
C ARG A 10 -11.46 -20.89 5.21
N ARG A 11 -11.81 -19.68 4.74
CA ARG A 11 -12.79 -19.49 3.67
C ARG A 11 -12.32 -20.10 2.35
N VAL A 12 -11.03 -19.96 2.03
CA VAL A 12 -10.43 -20.57 0.84
C VAL A 12 -10.59 -22.09 0.88
N VAL A 13 -10.20 -22.74 1.98
CA VAL A 13 -10.27 -24.21 2.09
C VAL A 13 -11.71 -24.71 2.15
N ASP A 14 -12.65 -23.93 2.70
CA ASP A 14 -14.09 -24.23 2.65
C ASP A 14 -14.62 -24.22 1.20
N ILE A 15 -14.23 -23.22 0.39
CA ILE A 15 -14.64 -23.10 -1.02
C ILE A 15 -13.99 -24.19 -1.89
N LEU A 16 -12.74 -24.56 -1.59
CA LEU A 16 -12.05 -25.68 -2.25
C LEU A 16 -12.55 -27.06 -1.78
N VAL A 17 -13.42 -27.11 -0.77
CA VAL A 17 -13.91 -28.34 -0.14
C VAL A 17 -12.75 -29.21 0.38
N ASP A 18 -11.70 -28.56 0.90
CA ASP A 18 -10.49 -29.18 1.45
C ASP A 18 -10.24 -28.73 2.89
N VAL A 19 -11.23 -28.93 3.75
CA VAL A 19 -11.23 -28.48 5.15
C VAL A 19 -10.03 -29.03 5.95
N GLY A 20 -9.52 -30.19 5.55
CA GLY A 20 -8.33 -30.81 6.13
C GLY A 20 -6.99 -30.28 5.61
N SER A 21 -7.02 -29.43 4.58
CA SER A 21 -5.83 -28.90 3.88
C SER A 21 -4.88 -30.01 3.41
N VAL A 22 -5.47 -31.06 2.84
CA VAL A 22 -4.75 -32.26 2.40
C VAL A 22 -4.34 -32.12 0.94
N ALA A 23 -5.28 -31.70 0.09
CA ALA A 23 -5.02 -31.51 -1.34
C ALA A 23 -4.28 -30.20 -1.61
N TRP A 24 -4.62 -29.16 -0.85
CA TRP A 24 -4.03 -27.83 -0.90
C TRP A 24 -3.29 -27.57 0.40
N GLN A 25 -1.97 -27.65 0.32
CA GLN A 25 -1.11 -27.42 1.47
C GLN A 25 -1.18 -25.95 1.91
N VAL A 26 -1.31 -25.72 3.22
CA VAL A 26 -1.53 -24.39 3.77
C VAL A 26 -0.34 -23.47 3.58
N ASP A 27 0.88 -24.01 3.57
CA ASP A 27 2.09 -23.25 3.31
C ASP A 27 2.04 -22.59 1.92
N GLU A 28 1.52 -23.29 0.92
CA GLU A 28 1.30 -22.75 -0.42
C GLU A 28 0.20 -21.68 -0.43
N LEU A 29 -0.95 -21.95 0.21
CA LEU A 29 -2.05 -20.98 0.27
C LEU A 29 -1.64 -19.67 0.96
N VAL A 30 -0.81 -19.74 2.01
CA VAL A 30 -0.29 -18.55 2.71
C VAL A 30 0.71 -17.79 1.85
N ARG A 31 1.52 -18.45 1.02
CA ARG A 31 2.37 -17.75 0.04
C ARG A 31 1.53 -16.95 -0.96
N TRP A 32 0.45 -17.53 -1.47
CA TRP A 32 -0.47 -16.80 -2.36
C TRP A 32 -1.24 -15.70 -1.65
N LEU A 33 -1.55 -15.87 -0.36
CA LEU A 33 -2.11 -14.79 0.45
C LEU A 33 -1.15 -13.60 0.54
N ASN A 34 0.13 -13.85 0.81
CA ASN A 34 1.17 -12.80 0.84
C ASN A 34 1.35 -12.14 -0.53
N ASP A 35 1.35 -12.92 -1.62
CA ASP A 35 1.35 -12.37 -2.98
C ASP A 35 0.12 -11.49 -3.23
N GLY A 36 -1.07 -11.92 -2.80
CA GLY A 36 -2.31 -11.16 -2.95
C GLY A 36 -2.29 -9.84 -2.19
N GLN A 37 -1.72 -9.80 -0.98
CA GLN A 37 -1.53 -8.55 -0.25
C GLN A 37 -0.63 -7.57 -1.01
N ARG A 38 0.44 -8.06 -1.65
CA ARG A 38 1.32 -7.22 -2.49
C ARG A 38 0.60 -6.75 -3.74
N GLU A 39 -0.18 -7.61 -4.38
CA GLU A 39 -0.97 -7.27 -5.57
C GLU A 39 -1.97 -6.15 -5.27
N ILE A 40 -2.63 -6.20 -4.11
CA ILE A 40 -3.48 -5.11 -3.65
C ILE A 40 -2.68 -3.82 -3.53
N VAL A 41 -1.50 -3.83 -2.92
CA VAL A 41 -0.69 -2.61 -2.76
C VAL A 41 -0.16 -2.05 -4.09
N ILE A 42 0.06 -2.92 -5.09
CA ILE A 42 0.41 -2.48 -6.46
C ILE A 42 -0.74 -1.66 -7.06
N GLN A 43 -1.98 -2.15 -6.95
CA GLN A 43 -3.17 -1.54 -7.56
C GLN A 43 -3.77 -0.41 -6.70
N ARG A 44 -3.68 -0.53 -5.37
CA ARG A 44 -4.17 0.37 -4.33
C ARG A 44 -3.07 0.64 -3.30
N PRO A 45 -2.15 1.56 -3.62
CA PRO A 45 -1.04 1.90 -2.72
C PRO A 45 -1.49 2.46 -1.38
N ASP A 46 -2.66 3.07 -1.38
CA ASP A 46 -3.30 3.66 -0.23
C ASP A 46 -3.93 2.61 0.70
N ALA A 47 -4.07 1.35 0.27
CA ALA A 47 -4.56 0.24 1.10
C ALA A 47 -3.68 -0.02 2.34
N THR A 48 -2.42 0.41 2.29
CA THR A 48 -1.44 0.36 3.39
C THR A 48 -0.85 1.75 3.68
N ALA A 49 -1.63 2.81 3.41
CA ALA A 49 -1.21 4.17 3.72
C ALA A 49 -1.05 4.36 5.23
N ALA A 50 0.06 4.95 5.63
CA ALA A 50 0.29 5.39 7.00
C ALA A 50 1.08 6.69 7.01
N VAL A 51 0.79 7.52 8.01
CA VAL A 51 1.59 8.71 8.30
C VAL A 51 2.75 8.29 9.20
N ILE A 52 3.98 8.58 8.77
CA ILE A 52 5.20 8.32 9.54
C ILE A 52 5.92 9.64 9.78
N ALA A 53 6.46 9.81 11.00
CA ALA A 53 7.44 10.86 11.27
C ALA A 53 8.76 10.46 10.59
N LEU A 54 9.17 11.22 9.58
CA LEU A 54 10.34 10.96 8.75
C LEU A 54 11.45 11.98 9.06
N PRO A 55 12.49 11.58 9.80
CA PRO A 55 13.67 12.42 9.96
C PRO A 55 14.39 12.56 8.61
N LEU A 56 14.74 13.79 8.26
CA LEU A 56 15.38 14.10 6.99
C LEU A 56 16.91 14.05 7.12
N VAL A 57 17.58 13.69 6.02
CA VAL A 57 19.04 13.76 5.91
C VAL A 57 19.48 15.14 5.43
N ALA A 58 20.72 15.54 5.72
CA ALA A 58 21.25 16.83 5.30
C ALA A 58 21.14 17.04 3.77
N GLY A 59 20.62 18.20 3.37
CA GLY A 59 20.50 18.59 1.96
C GLY A 59 19.09 18.46 1.40
N PHE A 60 18.96 18.61 0.09
CA PHE A 60 17.65 18.65 -0.57
C PHE A 60 17.11 17.27 -0.98
N ARG A 61 17.97 16.26 -1.19
CA ARG A 61 17.54 14.92 -1.64
C ARG A 61 17.23 14.02 -0.46
N GLN A 62 16.04 13.46 -0.48
CA GLN A 62 15.52 12.60 0.57
C GLN A 62 15.09 11.26 -0.01
N ALA A 63 15.09 10.25 0.84
CA ALA A 63 14.68 8.89 0.48
C ALA A 63 13.76 8.33 1.57
N LEU A 64 12.72 7.62 1.12
CA LEU A 64 11.84 6.89 2.02
C LEU A 64 12.54 5.68 2.65
N PRO A 65 12.15 5.28 3.88
CA PRO A 65 12.67 4.08 4.52
C PRO A 65 12.41 2.83 3.66
N ALA A 66 13.18 1.77 3.88
CA ALA A 66 13.04 0.50 3.15
C ALA A 66 11.67 -0.17 3.33
N THR A 67 10.96 0.18 4.42
CA THR A 67 9.61 -0.30 4.72
C THR A 67 8.52 0.39 3.90
N ALA A 68 8.83 1.51 3.23
CA ALA A 68 7.88 2.23 2.39
C ALA A 68 8.04 1.88 0.90
N VAL A 69 6.91 1.68 0.24
CA VAL A 69 6.78 1.38 -1.18
C VAL A 69 6.87 2.65 -2.01
N LYS A 70 6.08 3.67 -1.64
CA LYS A 70 5.98 4.93 -2.38
C LYS A 70 5.54 6.09 -1.48
N LEU A 71 5.90 7.30 -1.86
CA LEU A 71 5.40 8.54 -1.25
C LEU A 71 3.99 8.79 -1.76
N LEU A 72 3.07 9.16 -0.87
CA LEU A 72 1.72 9.58 -1.23
C LEU A 72 1.56 11.10 -1.04
N ASP A 73 2.00 11.62 0.10
CA ASP A 73 1.95 13.07 0.40
C ASP A 73 2.91 13.43 1.55
N ILE A 74 3.21 14.73 1.71
CA ILE A 74 3.89 15.30 2.88
C ILE A 74 3.08 16.53 3.33
N PRO A 75 2.09 16.36 4.21
CA PRO A 75 1.20 17.46 4.62
C PRO A 75 1.88 18.52 5.50
N CYS A 76 2.81 18.11 6.37
CA CYS A 76 3.43 19.03 7.33
C CYS A 76 4.80 18.57 7.80
N ASN A 77 5.54 19.51 8.38
CA ASN A 77 6.64 19.23 9.28
C ASN A 77 6.09 18.56 10.54
N THR A 78 6.91 17.76 11.21
CA THR A 78 6.49 17.08 12.45
C THR A 78 6.16 18.08 13.59
N ASP A 79 6.64 19.34 13.48
CA ASP A 79 6.29 20.44 14.39
C ASP A 79 4.99 21.20 14.01
N GLY A 80 4.34 20.79 12.91
CA GLY A 80 3.04 21.31 12.46
C GLY A 80 3.09 22.35 11.35
N GLY A 81 4.28 22.82 10.92
CA GLY A 81 4.40 23.74 9.80
C GLY A 81 3.93 23.11 8.48
N PRO A 82 3.06 23.76 7.66
CA PRO A 82 2.53 23.14 6.45
C PRO A 82 3.61 22.96 5.38
N VAL A 83 3.56 21.83 4.67
CA VAL A 83 4.43 21.50 3.55
C VAL A 83 3.58 21.40 2.29
N ARG A 84 4.04 21.98 1.18
CA ARG A 84 3.28 22.01 -0.09
C ARG A 84 4.02 21.31 -1.21
N GLN A 85 3.31 20.53 -2.00
CA GLN A 85 3.88 20.02 -3.25
C GLN A 85 4.10 21.16 -4.24
N THR A 86 5.26 21.17 -4.90
CA THR A 86 5.59 22.12 -5.97
C THR A 86 6.26 21.38 -7.12
N GLU A 87 6.30 21.97 -8.31
CA GLU A 87 7.07 21.41 -9.42
C GLU A 87 8.53 21.83 -9.36
N ARG A 88 9.44 20.88 -9.62
CA ARG A 88 10.90 21.12 -9.60
C ARG A 88 11.29 22.27 -10.54
N ARG A 89 10.65 22.32 -11.71
CA ARG A 89 10.91 23.33 -12.73
C ARG A 89 10.58 24.75 -12.26
N GLU A 90 9.46 24.93 -11.55
CA GLU A 90 9.05 26.24 -11.04
C GLU A 90 10.07 26.79 -10.05
N LEU A 91 10.55 25.93 -9.15
CA LEU A 91 11.55 26.32 -8.16
C LEU A 91 12.91 26.60 -8.80
N ASP A 92 13.29 25.85 -9.83
CA ASP A 92 14.51 26.07 -10.61
C ASP A 92 14.48 27.40 -11.40
N GLU A 93 13.30 27.87 -11.82
CA GLU A 93 13.11 29.15 -12.51
C GLU A 93 13.08 30.35 -11.53
N ILE A 94 12.49 30.18 -10.34
CA ILE A 94 12.34 31.26 -9.34
C ILE A 94 13.62 31.48 -8.52
N GLU A 95 14.27 30.39 -8.08
CA GLU A 95 15.48 30.45 -7.23
C GLU A 95 16.59 29.54 -7.80
N PRO A 96 17.28 29.99 -8.88
CA PRO A 96 18.38 29.24 -9.46
C PRO A 96 19.54 29.08 -8.46
N GLY A 97 19.67 27.89 -7.86
CA GLY A 97 20.69 27.61 -6.83
C GLY A 97 20.12 27.18 -5.49
N TRP A 98 18.80 27.07 -5.34
CA TRP A 98 18.13 26.67 -4.10
C TRP A 98 18.70 25.39 -3.46
N ARG A 99 19.25 24.47 -4.26
CA ARG A 99 19.89 23.22 -3.81
C ARG A 99 21.19 23.41 -3.02
N GLN A 100 21.82 24.58 -3.12
CA GLN A 100 23.06 24.96 -2.42
C GLN A 100 22.80 25.84 -1.19
N LEU A 101 21.53 26.15 -0.89
CA LEU A 101 21.18 26.92 0.29
C LEU A 101 21.55 26.17 1.58
N ALA A 102 21.80 26.95 2.63
CA ALA A 102 22.03 26.39 3.96
C ALA A 102 20.81 25.58 4.42
N GLY A 103 21.08 24.46 5.09
CA GLY A 103 20.03 23.57 5.57
C GLY A 103 19.22 24.18 6.71
N VAL A 104 17.90 23.95 6.70
CA VAL A 104 16.95 24.42 7.72
C VAL A 104 16.14 23.27 8.32
N THR A 105 15.49 23.50 9.46
CA THR A 105 14.62 22.50 10.10
C THR A 105 13.17 22.57 9.63
N VAL A 106 12.73 23.71 9.09
CA VAL A 106 11.37 23.95 8.63
C VAL A 106 11.31 23.85 7.10
N ILE A 107 10.69 22.78 6.61
CA ILE A 107 10.48 22.53 5.18
C ILE A 107 9.22 23.25 4.73
N GLN A 108 9.26 23.87 3.55
CA GLN A 108 8.11 24.60 2.98
C GLN A 108 7.51 23.86 1.80
N HIS A 109 8.36 23.26 0.97
CA HIS A 109 7.96 22.59 -0.25
C HIS A 109 8.59 21.20 -0.38
N PHE A 110 7.90 20.32 -1.07
CA PHE A 110 8.46 19.05 -1.53
C PHE A 110 8.16 18.83 -3.00
N MET A 111 9.02 18.05 -3.64
CA MET A 111 8.91 17.69 -5.04
C MET A 111 9.08 16.17 -5.16
N HIS A 112 8.18 15.54 -5.89
CA HIS A 112 8.17 14.10 -6.07
C HIS A 112 8.04 13.74 -7.55
N ASP A 113 8.90 12.84 -8.03
CA ASP A 113 8.80 12.27 -9.36
C ASP A 113 8.21 10.85 -9.27
N PRO A 114 7.02 10.59 -9.85
CA PRO A 114 6.39 9.28 -9.81
C PRO A 114 7.25 8.14 -10.38
N ARG A 115 8.24 8.44 -11.23
CA ARG A 115 9.18 7.43 -11.77
C ARG A 115 10.20 6.96 -10.74
N ALA A 116 10.43 7.75 -9.69
CA ALA A 116 11.31 7.44 -8.57
C ALA A 116 10.48 7.45 -7.27
N PRO A 117 9.58 6.47 -7.06
CA PRO A 117 8.51 6.53 -6.05
C PRO A 117 9.00 6.65 -4.59
N ARG A 118 10.27 6.32 -4.33
CA ARG A 118 10.90 6.38 -3.00
C ARG A 118 11.81 7.59 -2.80
N LEU A 119 12.01 8.41 -3.82
CA LEU A 119 12.85 9.60 -3.75
C LEU A 119 11.98 10.84 -3.81
N PHE A 120 12.37 11.86 -3.05
CA PHE A 120 11.74 13.17 -3.10
C PHE A 120 12.78 14.25 -2.78
N GLU A 121 12.48 15.46 -3.19
CA GLU A 121 13.29 16.64 -2.88
C GLU A 121 12.53 17.56 -1.94
N VAL A 122 13.23 18.27 -1.06
CA VAL A 122 12.65 19.23 -0.10
C VAL A 122 13.26 20.60 -0.28
N TYR A 123 12.45 21.64 -0.08
CA TYR A 123 12.88 23.03 -0.07
C TYR A 123 12.36 23.77 1.18
N PRO A 124 13.21 24.59 1.83
CA PRO A 124 14.65 24.67 1.62
C PRO A 124 15.36 23.33 1.96
N PRO A 125 16.65 23.16 1.62
CA PRO A 125 17.39 21.95 1.97
C PRO A 125 17.29 21.64 3.47
N ALA A 126 17.23 20.37 3.84
CA ALA A 126 17.13 19.97 5.25
C ALA A 126 18.46 20.17 5.98
N ALA A 127 18.39 20.65 7.23
CA ALA A 127 19.52 20.74 8.14
C ALA A 127 20.06 19.34 8.51
N ALA A 128 21.31 19.27 8.93
CA ALA A 128 21.94 18.01 9.33
C ALA A 128 21.34 17.36 10.59
N ALA A 129 20.59 18.13 11.39
CA ALA A 129 19.87 17.65 12.56
C ALA A 129 18.58 18.43 12.76
N GLY A 130 17.55 17.76 13.29
CA GLY A 130 16.28 18.38 13.72
C GLY A 130 15.24 18.61 12.62
N ALA A 131 15.56 18.39 11.34
CA ALA A 131 14.58 18.44 10.25
C ALA A 131 13.78 17.12 10.20
N SER A 132 12.45 17.21 10.30
CA SER A 132 11.54 16.07 10.25
C SER A 132 10.18 16.47 9.68
N VAL A 133 9.60 15.59 8.87
CA VAL A 133 8.28 15.78 8.27
C VAL A 133 7.38 14.59 8.54
N ASP A 134 6.08 14.84 8.61
CA ASP A 134 5.08 13.78 8.66
C ASP A 134 4.75 13.40 7.22
N ALA A 135 5.22 12.23 6.78
CA ALA A 135 5.06 11.75 5.43
C ALA A 135 3.95 10.70 5.38
N LEU A 136 2.96 10.91 4.51
CA LEU A 136 2.00 9.89 4.13
C LEU A 136 2.64 8.96 3.11
N VAL A 137 2.85 7.71 3.48
CA VAL A 137 3.53 6.71 2.65
C VAL A 137 2.69 5.45 2.53
N SER A 138 2.84 4.75 1.41
CA SER A 138 2.39 3.37 1.28
C SER A 138 3.44 2.45 1.89
N ILE A 139 3.04 1.57 2.81
CA ILE A 139 3.97 0.63 3.49
C ILE A 139 3.91 -0.75 2.84
N TYR A 140 5.04 -1.45 2.80
CA TYR A 140 5.05 -2.86 2.39
C TYR A 140 4.19 -3.69 3.37
N PRO A 141 3.24 -4.49 2.87
CA PRO A 141 2.43 -5.33 3.74
C PRO A 141 3.34 -6.32 4.45
N THR A 142 3.12 -6.50 5.75
CA THR A 142 3.85 -7.52 6.52
C THR A 142 3.37 -8.90 6.10
N ASP A 143 4.32 -9.75 5.75
CA ASP A 143 4.03 -11.13 5.37
C ASP A 143 3.51 -11.93 6.55
N ILE A 144 2.50 -12.76 6.28
CA ILE A 144 2.10 -13.83 7.18
C ILE A 144 3.18 -14.90 7.18
N VAL A 145 3.59 -15.34 8.37
CA VAL A 145 4.55 -16.43 8.51
C VAL A 145 3.97 -17.68 7.88
N VAL A 146 4.69 -18.25 6.92
CA VAL A 146 4.30 -19.46 6.21
C VAL A 146 4.37 -20.65 7.17
N PRO A 147 3.26 -21.39 7.41
CA PRO A 147 3.28 -22.60 8.24
C PRO A 147 4.18 -23.69 7.64
N ASN A 148 4.62 -24.63 8.48
CA ASN A 148 5.33 -25.82 8.01
C ASN A 148 4.38 -26.75 7.22
N PRO A 149 4.91 -27.56 6.28
CA PRO A 149 4.12 -28.56 5.58
C PRO A 149 3.39 -29.52 6.54
N GLY A 150 2.16 -29.91 6.18
CA GLY A 150 1.31 -30.77 7.01
C GLY A 150 0.53 -30.04 8.13
N GLN A 151 0.74 -28.74 8.32
CA GLN A 151 -0.11 -27.91 9.17
C GLN A 151 -1.43 -27.55 8.47
N THR A 152 -2.41 -27.16 9.28
CA THR A 152 -3.76 -26.82 8.83
C THR A 152 -4.02 -25.32 8.87
N TRP A 153 -5.15 -24.87 8.30
CA TRP A 153 -5.55 -23.46 8.30
C TRP A 153 -5.61 -22.86 9.71
N ASN A 154 -5.79 -23.68 10.75
CA ASN A 154 -5.88 -23.22 12.14
C ASN A 154 -4.51 -22.85 12.73
N ASP A 155 -3.42 -23.36 12.13
CA ASP A 155 -2.04 -23.07 12.54
C ASP A 155 -1.50 -21.76 11.94
N VAL A 156 -2.27 -21.13 11.04
CA VAL A 156 -1.92 -19.82 10.47
C VAL A 156 -2.07 -18.74 11.54
N ALA A 157 -0.96 -18.08 11.87
CA ALA A 157 -0.91 -17.01 12.85
C ALA A 157 -0.82 -15.63 12.19
N GLY A 158 -1.15 -14.58 12.94
CA GLY A 158 -1.08 -13.19 12.48
C GLY A 158 -2.34 -12.68 11.78
N ASN A 159 -2.30 -11.39 11.44
CA ASN A 159 -3.38 -10.65 10.80
C ASN A 159 -2.92 -10.19 9.42
N ILE A 160 -3.86 -10.06 8.49
CA ILE A 160 -3.56 -9.39 7.22
C ILE A 160 -3.11 -7.96 7.48
N ALA A 161 -2.15 -7.49 6.69
CA ALA A 161 -1.55 -6.17 6.80
C ALA A 161 -2.32 -5.10 6.01
N VAL A 162 -3.08 -5.51 4.99
CA VAL A 162 -4.01 -4.62 4.27
C VAL A 162 -5.28 -4.41 5.10
N ALA A 163 -6.03 -3.34 4.81
CA ALA A 163 -7.29 -3.06 5.48
C ALA A 163 -8.29 -4.24 5.40
N ASP A 164 -9.03 -4.46 6.49
CA ASP A 164 -9.96 -5.60 6.66
C ASP A 164 -11.01 -5.70 5.53
N ILE A 165 -11.36 -4.57 4.89
CA ILE A 165 -12.30 -4.51 3.76
C ILE A 165 -11.83 -5.36 2.57
N TYR A 166 -10.52 -5.56 2.40
CA TYR A 166 -9.96 -6.35 1.31
C TYR A 166 -9.94 -7.87 1.60
N GLN A 167 -10.50 -8.33 2.72
CA GLN A 167 -10.55 -9.75 3.05
C GLN A 167 -11.15 -10.60 1.91
N SER A 168 -12.27 -10.16 1.33
CA SER A 168 -12.93 -10.89 0.24
C SER A 168 -12.07 -10.93 -1.02
N ALA A 169 -11.42 -9.82 -1.37
CA ALA A 169 -10.49 -9.74 -2.49
C ALA A 169 -9.33 -10.74 -2.31
N LEU A 170 -8.76 -10.82 -1.10
CA LEU A 170 -7.69 -11.78 -0.81
C LEU A 170 -8.15 -13.25 -0.96
N VAL A 171 -9.38 -13.58 -0.54
CA VAL A 171 -9.95 -14.93 -0.76
C VAL A 171 -10.01 -15.24 -2.25
N ASP A 172 -10.55 -14.32 -3.06
CA ASP A 172 -10.65 -14.48 -4.50
C ASP A 172 -9.28 -14.61 -5.18
N TYR A 173 -8.28 -13.84 -4.74
CA TYR A 173 -6.92 -13.94 -5.28
C TYR A 173 -6.30 -15.33 -5.02
N VAL A 174 -6.43 -15.86 -3.79
CA VAL A 174 -5.90 -17.19 -3.46
C VAL A 174 -6.63 -18.28 -4.24
N LEU A 175 -7.95 -18.18 -4.41
CA LEU A 175 -8.73 -19.11 -5.24
C LEU A 175 -8.35 -19.03 -6.72
N TYR A 176 -8.10 -17.83 -7.24
CA TYR A 176 -7.58 -17.64 -8.59
C TYR A 176 -6.26 -18.40 -8.79
N ARG A 177 -5.30 -18.28 -7.87
CA ARG A 177 -4.01 -18.99 -7.96
C ARG A 177 -4.21 -20.51 -7.86
N SER A 178 -5.08 -20.95 -6.96
CA SER A 178 -5.43 -22.37 -6.78
C SER A 178 -6.01 -22.97 -8.07
N TYR A 179 -7.08 -22.38 -8.61
CA TYR A 179 -7.72 -22.88 -9.83
C TYR A 179 -6.84 -22.73 -11.08
N SER A 180 -5.95 -21.71 -11.12
CA SER A 180 -4.98 -21.55 -12.20
C SER A 180 -3.94 -22.67 -12.20
N LYS A 181 -3.47 -23.09 -11.01
CA LYS A 181 -2.58 -24.25 -10.87
C LYS A 181 -3.28 -25.54 -11.30
N ALA A 182 -4.54 -25.70 -10.93
CA ALA A 182 -5.36 -26.86 -11.27
C ALA A 182 -6.16 -26.68 -12.59
N ASN A 183 -5.66 -25.91 -13.56
CA ASN A 183 -6.39 -25.62 -14.81
C ASN A 183 -6.59 -26.84 -15.71
N GLU A 184 -5.89 -27.94 -15.45
CA GLU A 184 -6.03 -29.21 -16.19
C GLU A 184 -7.41 -29.85 -16.00
N TYR A 185 -8.11 -29.54 -14.91
CA TYR A 185 -9.48 -30.01 -14.69
C TYR A 185 -10.49 -29.11 -15.40
N ALA A 186 -11.45 -29.75 -16.07
CA ALA A 186 -12.49 -29.06 -16.84
C ALA A 186 -13.22 -27.99 -16.00
N GLY A 187 -13.25 -26.77 -16.52
CA GLY A 187 -13.93 -25.63 -15.89
C GLY A 187 -13.09 -24.84 -14.88
N ASN A 188 -11.95 -25.35 -14.43
CA ASN A 188 -11.09 -24.61 -13.47
C ASN A 188 -10.49 -23.34 -14.08
N GLY A 189 -10.12 -23.35 -15.37
CA GLY A 189 -9.67 -22.14 -16.05
C GLY A 189 -10.70 -21.01 -16.04
N ALA A 190 -11.98 -21.33 -16.30
CA ALA A 190 -13.06 -20.35 -16.25
C ALA A 190 -13.30 -19.84 -14.82
N ARG A 191 -13.25 -20.72 -13.81
CA ARG A 191 -13.36 -20.34 -12.39
C ARG A 191 -12.21 -19.43 -11.96
N ALA A 192 -10.99 -19.73 -12.37
CA ALA A 192 -9.82 -18.91 -12.08
C ALA A 192 -10.00 -17.48 -12.60
N GLN A 193 -10.41 -17.34 -13.87
CA GLN A 193 -10.67 -16.03 -14.47
C GLN A 193 -11.83 -15.29 -13.77
N ALA A 194 -12.88 -16.01 -13.35
CA ALA A 194 -13.99 -15.41 -12.60
C ALA A 194 -13.53 -14.84 -11.24
N HIS A 195 -12.72 -15.59 -10.48
CA HIS A 195 -12.17 -15.11 -9.21
C HIS A 195 -11.19 -13.94 -9.40
N TYR A 196 -10.35 -13.98 -10.43
CA TYR A 196 -9.48 -12.84 -10.75
C TYR A 196 -10.30 -11.59 -11.14
N GLY A 197 -11.37 -11.77 -11.91
CA GLY A 197 -12.32 -10.70 -12.23
C GLY A 197 -12.99 -10.12 -10.98
N ALA A 198 -13.43 -10.97 -10.04
CA ALA A 198 -14.01 -10.53 -8.76
C ALA A 198 -13.00 -9.75 -7.90
N PHE A 199 -11.75 -10.22 -7.83
CA PHE A 199 -10.64 -9.51 -7.18
C PHE A 199 -10.44 -8.11 -7.77
N ALA A 200 -10.26 -8.02 -9.09
CA ALA A 200 -10.03 -6.75 -9.77
C ALA A 200 -11.23 -5.80 -9.65
N ASN A 201 -12.46 -6.31 -9.76
CA ASN A 201 -13.68 -5.53 -9.61
C ASN A 201 -13.82 -4.97 -8.20
N THR A 202 -13.49 -5.75 -7.16
CA THR A 202 -13.54 -5.27 -5.76
C THR A 202 -12.62 -4.07 -5.56
N LEU A 203 -11.41 -4.13 -6.13
CA LEU A 203 -10.45 -3.02 -6.06
C LEU A 203 -10.94 -1.79 -6.84
N GLY A 204 -11.54 -1.98 -8.02
CA GLY A 204 -12.05 -0.89 -8.86
C GLY A 204 -13.30 -0.19 -8.32
N ILE A 205 -14.23 -0.94 -7.72
CA ILE A 205 -15.47 -0.38 -7.12
C ILE A 205 -15.12 0.56 -5.98
N GLU A 206 -14.17 0.18 -5.13
CA GLU A 206 -13.81 1.00 -3.99
C GLU A 206 -13.11 2.31 -4.40
N VAL A 207 -12.30 2.33 -5.48
CA VAL A 207 -11.74 3.59 -6.04
C VAL A 207 -12.88 4.55 -6.40
N SER A 208 -13.88 4.04 -7.12
CA SER A 208 -15.01 4.83 -7.60
C SER A 208 -15.85 5.37 -6.44
N ALA A 209 -16.08 4.53 -5.42
CA ALA A 209 -16.80 4.91 -4.22
C ALA A 209 -16.06 6.00 -3.45
N SER A 210 -14.75 5.84 -3.22
CA SER A 210 -13.91 6.78 -2.47
C SER A 210 -13.82 8.15 -3.15
N LEU A 211 -13.69 8.20 -4.48
CA LEU A 211 -13.76 9.46 -5.22
C LEU A 211 -15.13 10.15 -5.11
N THR A 212 -16.23 9.38 -5.09
CA THR A 212 -17.59 9.91 -5.01
C THR A 212 -17.92 10.54 -3.65
N VAL A 213 -17.32 10.02 -2.57
CA VAL A 213 -17.59 10.48 -1.18
C VAL A 213 -16.47 11.35 -0.59
N THR A 214 -15.50 11.78 -1.40
CA THR A 214 -14.40 12.64 -0.93
C THR A 214 -14.97 13.90 -0.26
N PRO A 215 -14.53 14.25 0.97
CA PRO A 215 -15.00 15.46 1.65
C PRO A 215 -14.83 16.69 0.77
N LYS A 216 -15.94 17.31 0.38
CA LYS A 216 -15.91 18.54 -0.42
C LYS A 216 -15.40 19.66 0.48
N THR A 217 -14.34 20.33 0.05
CA THR A 217 -14.01 21.63 0.62
C THR A 217 -15.10 22.60 0.16
N ASN A 218 -16.01 22.96 1.06
CA ASN A 218 -16.91 24.08 0.80
C ASN A 218 -16.03 25.34 0.75
N ARG A 219 -15.51 25.66 -0.44
CA ARG A 219 -14.98 27.00 -0.70
C ARG A 219 -16.16 27.96 -0.59
N PRO A 220 -16.10 28.98 0.28
CA PRO A 220 -17.14 30.00 0.31
C PRO A 220 -17.07 30.78 -1.01
N GLY A 221 -17.93 30.43 -1.98
CA GLY A 221 -18.01 31.14 -3.26
C GLY A 221 -18.59 30.38 -4.46
N GLU A 222 -18.69 29.06 -4.44
CA GLU A 222 -19.27 28.31 -5.58
C GLU A 222 -20.74 28.00 -5.32
N ALA A 223 -21.63 28.72 -6.01
CA ALA A 223 -23.07 28.43 -6.04
C ALA A 223 -23.32 27.07 -6.71
N GLY A 224 -24.23 26.30 -6.12
CA GLY A 224 -24.54 24.92 -6.52
C GLY A 224 -25.31 24.75 -7.82
#